data_AF-A0A1L7NJY4-F1
#
_entry.id   AF-A0A1L7NJY4-F1
#
_cell.length_a   1.000
_cell.length_b   1.000
_cell.length_c   1.000
_cell.angle_alpha   90.00
_cell.angle_beta   90.00
_cell.angle_gamma   90.00
#
_symmetry.space_group_name_H-M   'P 1'
#
loop_
_entity.id
_entity.type
_entity.pdbx_description
1 polymer ?
#
loop_
_entity_poly.entity_id
_entity_poly.type
_entity_poly.pdbx_seq_one_letter_code
_entity_poly.pdbx_strand_id
1 'polypeptide(L)'
;MQLSIRDASRFVIGAGLMRQKAIEASGNPAISLGNVAQAALREGPDGQKVRQTIDTLADQASEYLRNTPPHTLRSERIMQSREAEASAFTAIHRAVISSVTLEMASPSGRSGAESELRQSLLDALEAIDNTPGSRADREGLLASVRDQVIAASSDADSMKRMVRESEQAYLAADLDKTFARYANPSLPRSESSNDYSM
;
A
#
# COMPACT_ATOMS: atom_id res chain seq x y z
N MET A 1 -18.57 -16.69 0.85
CA MET A 1 -18.56 -15.41 1.60
C MET A 1 -17.57 -14.48 0.92
N GLN A 2 -18.03 -13.44 0.21
CA GLN A 2 -17.15 -12.34 -0.18
C GLN A 2 -16.87 -11.54 1.09
N LEU A 3 -15.66 -11.66 1.62
CA LEU A 3 -15.18 -10.75 2.66
C LEU A 3 -15.18 -9.35 2.04
N SER A 4 -15.84 -8.39 2.67
CA SER A 4 -15.70 -7.00 2.25
C SER A 4 -14.21 -6.64 2.35
N ILE A 5 -13.71 -5.76 1.46
CA ILE A 5 -12.30 -5.31 1.49
C ILE A 5 -11.90 -4.89 2.90
N ARG A 6 -12.85 -4.27 3.64
CA ARG A 6 -12.70 -3.86 5.03
C ARG A 6 -12.44 -5.04 5.98
N ASP A 7 -13.15 -6.15 5.84
CA ASP A 7 -12.97 -7.33 6.70
C ASP A 7 -11.67 -8.06 6.36
N ALA A 8 -11.29 -8.09 5.09
CA ALA A 8 -9.99 -8.61 4.66
C ALA A 8 -8.83 -7.78 5.23
N SER A 9 -8.92 -6.44 5.17
CA SER A 9 -7.93 -5.54 5.76
C SER A 9 -7.81 -5.71 7.29
N ARG A 10 -8.95 -5.79 8.00
CA ARG A 10 -8.95 -6.01 9.46
C ARG A 10 -8.27 -7.32 9.84
N PHE A 11 -8.59 -8.39 9.11
CA PHE A 11 -7.98 -9.69 9.35
C PHE A 11 -6.46 -9.64 9.14
N VAL A 12 -5.98 -9.03 8.06
CA VAL A 12 -4.53 -8.93 7.76
C VAL A 12 -3.80 -8.14 8.85
N ILE A 13 -4.37 -7.02 9.31
CA ILE A 13 -3.80 -6.21 10.38
C ILE A 13 -3.72 -7.00 11.69
N GLY A 14 -4.84 -7.61 12.11
CA GLY A 14 -4.90 -8.40 13.34
C GLY A 14 -3.96 -9.62 13.29
N ALA A 15 -3.89 -10.31 12.16
CA ALA A 15 -3.02 -11.46 11.95
C ALA A 15 -1.53 -11.06 11.94
N GLY A 16 -1.19 -9.92 11.35
CA GLY A 16 0.16 -9.36 11.37
C GLY A 16 0.64 -9.04 12.79
N LEU A 17 -0.22 -8.41 13.59
CA LEU A 17 0.09 -8.09 15.00
C LEU A 17 0.19 -9.34 15.87
N MET A 18 -0.68 -10.32 15.62
CA MET A 18 -0.62 -11.61 16.31
C MET A 18 0.68 -12.35 15.99
N ARG A 19 1.12 -12.32 14.72
CA ARG A 19 2.41 -12.87 14.29
C ARG A 19 3.56 -12.19 15.02
N GLN A 20 3.57 -10.86 15.08
CA GLN A 20 4.64 -10.12 15.75
C GLN A 20 4.75 -10.49 17.24
N LYS A 21 3.62 -10.52 17.96
CA LYS A 21 3.57 -10.97 19.35
C LYS A 21 4.01 -12.44 19.51
N ALA A 22 3.68 -13.30 18.54
CA ALA A 22 4.11 -14.70 18.57
C ALA A 22 5.62 -14.86 18.33
N ILE A 23 6.22 -14.05 17.47
CA ILE A 23 7.68 -14.00 17.27
C ILE A 23 8.37 -13.51 18.54
N GLU A 24 7.87 -12.43 19.15
CA GLU A 24 8.40 -11.89 20.41
C GLU A 24 8.32 -12.89 21.56
N ALA A 25 7.22 -13.65 21.67
CA ALA A 25 7.03 -14.62 22.73
C ALA A 25 7.81 -15.94 22.51
N SER A 26 8.02 -16.35 21.26
CA SER A 26 8.66 -17.63 20.93
C SER A 26 10.15 -17.51 20.56
N GLY A 27 10.62 -16.30 20.25
CA GLY A 27 11.95 -16.08 19.67
C GLY A 27 12.13 -16.66 18.27
N ASN A 28 11.07 -17.18 17.63
CA ASN A 28 11.15 -17.83 16.34
C ASN A 28 10.71 -16.87 15.21
N PRO A 29 11.64 -16.29 14.43
CA PRO A 29 11.31 -15.36 13.35
C PRO A 29 10.62 -16.05 12.15
N ALA A 30 10.64 -17.38 12.06
CA ALA A 30 10.07 -18.14 10.95
C ALA A 30 8.53 -18.28 11.02
N ILE A 31 7.88 -17.73 12.05
CA ILE A 31 6.41 -17.70 12.11
C ILE A 31 5.91 -16.79 10.99
N SER A 32 5.31 -17.40 9.97
CA SER A 32 4.75 -16.69 8.81
C SER A 32 3.32 -16.24 9.07
N LEU A 33 2.83 -15.31 8.25
CA LEU A 33 1.42 -14.93 8.25
C LEU A 33 0.51 -16.13 7.91
N GLY A 34 0.97 -17.01 7.02
CA GLY A 34 0.29 -18.26 6.67
C GLY A 34 0.07 -19.17 7.88
N ASN A 35 1.03 -19.24 8.81
CA ASN A 35 0.89 -20.04 10.03
C ASN A 35 -0.24 -19.51 10.92
N VAL A 36 -0.37 -18.19 11.04
CA VAL A 36 -1.44 -17.53 11.81
C VAL A 36 -2.79 -17.68 11.12
N ALA A 37 -2.84 -17.52 9.80
CA ALA A 37 -4.06 -17.74 9.02
C ALA A 37 -4.55 -19.19 9.10
N GLN A 38 -3.63 -20.16 9.01
CA GLN A 38 -3.96 -21.57 9.15
C GLN A 38 -4.43 -21.91 10.57
N ALA A 39 -3.85 -21.30 11.61
CA ALA A 39 -4.33 -21.42 12.99
C ALA A 39 -5.74 -20.82 13.15
N ALA A 40 -6.02 -19.69 12.49
CA ALA A 40 -7.33 -19.05 12.47
C ALA A 40 -8.38 -19.84 11.69
N LEU A 41 -7.98 -20.72 10.76
CA LEU A 41 -8.88 -21.59 10.00
C LEU A 41 -9.18 -22.91 10.69
N ARG A 42 -8.50 -23.25 11.80
CA ARG A 42 -8.79 -24.48 12.56
C ARG A 42 -10.23 -24.46 13.07
N GLU A 43 -10.87 -25.61 12.97
CA GLU A 43 -12.19 -25.84 13.58
C GLU A 43 -12.04 -26.10 15.08
N GLY A 44 -13.05 -25.72 15.86
CA GLY A 44 -13.05 -25.87 17.31
C GLY A 44 -12.62 -24.62 18.10
N PRO A 45 -12.55 -24.75 19.43
CA PRO A 45 -12.41 -23.62 20.37
C PRO A 45 -11.08 -22.89 20.23
N ASP A 46 -10.02 -23.58 19.84
CA ASP A 46 -8.69 -22.98 19.67
C ASP A 46 -8.64 -22.07 18.44
N GLY A 47 -9.16 -22.51 17.29
CA GLY A 47 -9.26 -21.65 16.11
C GLY A 47 -10.21 -20.48 16.32
N GLN A 48 -11.26 -20.66 17.13
CA GLN A 48 -12.19 -19.59 17.48
C GLN A 48 -11.55 -18.53 18.38
N LYS A 49 -10.73 -18.94 19.36
CA LYS A 49 -9.91 -18.03 20.17
C LYS A 49 -8.91 -17.25 19.33
N VAL A 50 -8.26 -17.91 18.38
CA VAL A 50 -7.32 -17.26 17.46
C VAL A 50 -8.03 -16.19 16.62
N ARG A 51 -9.20 -16.50 16.05
CA ARG A 51 -10.03 -15.53 15.31
C ARG A 51 -10.44 -14.34 16.18
N GLN A 52 -10.95 -14.59 17.39
CA GLN A 52 -11.32 -13.53 18.34
C GLN A 52 -10.11 -12.66 18.75
N THR A 53 -8.93 -13.26 18.88
CA THR A 53 -7.70 -12.53 19.20
C THR A 53 -7.27 -11.66 18.02
N ILE A 54 -7.36 -12.17 16.79
CA ILE A 54 -7.12 -11.41 15.56
C ILE A 54 -8.10 -10.24 15.48
N ASP A 55 -9.38 -10.45 15.72
CA ASP A 55 -10.39 -9.38 15.69
C ASP A 55 -10.12 -8.33 16.78
N THR A 56 -9.76 -8.75 17.99
CA THR A 56 -9.45 -7.84 19.11
C THR A 56 -8.18 -7.02 18.83
N LEU A 57 -7.14 -7.64 18.27
CA LEU A 57 -5.92 -6.95 17.88
C LEU A 57 -6.16 -6.01 16.70
N ALA A 58 -7.00 -6.43 15.75
CA ALA A 58 -7.44 -5.58 14.67
C ALA A 58 -8.23 -4.38 15.19
N ASP A 59 -9.05 -4.54 16.24
CA ASP A 59 -9.83 -3.47 16.87
C ASP A 59 -8.97 -2.50 17.67
N GLN A 60 -7.97 -3.01 18.40
CA GLN A 60 -6.97 -2.21 19.10
C GLN A 60 -6.07 -1.44 18.12
N ALA A 61 -5.73 -2.04 16.98
CA ALA A 61 -5.06 -1.34 15.90
C ALA A 61 -6.01 -0.41 15.14
N SER A 62 -7.31 -0.70 15.15
CA SER A 62 -8.34 0.16 14.57
C SER A 62 -8.57 1.41 15.42
N GLU A 63 -8.05 1.48 16.64
CA GLU A 63 -7.92 2.74 17.38
C GLU A 63 -6.93 3.71 16.70
N TYR A 64 -5.91 3.22 15.97
CA TYR A 64 -5.12 4.04 15.02
C TYR A 64 -5.88 4.33 13.72
N LEU A 65 -6.89 3.52 13.36
CA LEU A 65 -7.82 3.76 12.23
C LEU A 65 -9.07 4.58 12.63
N ARG A 66 -9.19 5.03 13.89
CA ARG A 66 -10.28 5.92 14.31
C ARG A 66 -10.10 7.29 13.66
N ASN A 67 -10.73 7.42 12.50
CA ASN A 67 -10.88 8.60 11.64
C ASN A 67 -11.64 9.78 12.28
N THR A 68 -11.33 10.17 13.53
CA THR A 68 -11.76 11.48 14.02
C THR A 68 -10.66 12.11 14.84
N PRO A 69 -9.84 12.98 14.21
CA PRO A 69 -8.92 13.83 14.95
C PRO A 69 -9.71 14.69 15.94
N PRO A 70 -9.14 15.01 17.11
CA PRO A 70 -9.64 16.10 17.93
C PRO A 70 -9.76 17.36 17.06
N HIS A 71 -10.74 18.21 17.34
CA HIS A 71 -11.09 19.41 16.56
C HIS A 71 -9.91 20.37 16.33
N THR A 72 -8.83 20.24 17.11
CA THR A 72 -7.57 20.96 16.97
C THR A 72 -6.64 20.46 15.84
N LEU A 73 -6.88 19.26 15.29
CA LEU A 73 -6.10 18.64 14.21
C LEU A 73 -6.90 18.45 12.91
N ARG A 74 -8.13 18.97 12.83
CA ARG A 74 -9.01 18.86 11.65
C ARG A 74 -8.83 20.01 10.65
N SER A 75 -7.62 20.52 10.46
CA SER A 75 -7.41 21.43 9.33
C SER A 75 -7.49 20.62 8.04
N GLU A 76 -8.05 21.23 6.99
CA GLU A 76 -8.19 20.60 5.68
C GLU A 76 -6.85 20.04 5.17
N ARG A 77 -5.75 20.77 5.40
CA ARG A 77 -4.39 20.36 5.07
C ARG A 77 -3.94 19.10 5.81
N ILE A 78 -4.29 18.95 7.10
CA ILE A 78 -3.95 17.74 7.86
C ILE A 78 -4.77 16.55 7.36
N MET A 79 -6.05 16.77 7.03
CA MET A 79 -6.91 15.71 6.49
C MET A 79 -6.43 15.23 5.11
N GLN A 80 -6.10 16.15 4.20
CA GLN A 80 -5.51 15.82 2.88
C GLN A 80 -4.19 15.06 3.04
N SER A 81 -3.35 15.47 4.01
CA SER A 81 -2.10 14.79 4.30
C SER A 81 -2.29 13.36 4.79
N ARG A 82 -3.30 13.12 5.63
CA ARG A 82 -3.63 11.79 6.15
C ARG A 82 -4.29 10.91 5.09
N GLU A 83 -5.11 11.49 4.23
CA GLU A 83 -5.71 10.79 3.10
C GLU A 83 -4.65 10.31 2.11
N ALA A 84 -3.66 11.16 1.80
CA ALA A 84 -2.52 10.78 0.97
C ALA A 84 -1.70 9.63 1.61
N GLU A 85 -1.44 9.71 2.92
CA GLU A 85 -0.74 8.66 3.67
C GLU A 85 -1.52 7.33 3.66
N ALA A 86 -2.82 7.36 3.93
CA ALA A 86 -3.69 6.18 3.89
C ALA A 86 -3.79 5.59 2.48
N SER A 87 -3.86 6.44 1.45
CA SER A 87 -3.84 6.02 0.05
C SER A 87 -2.53 5.31 -0.31
N ALA A 88 -1.40 5.84 0.14
CA ALA A 88 -0.09 5.22 -0.05
C ALA A 88 -0.02 3.85 0.61
N PHE A 89 -0.39 3.72 1.88
CA PHE A 89 -0.43 2.41 2.53
C PHE A 89 -1.37 1.44 1.79
N THR A 90 -2.54 1.90 1.35
CA THR A 90 -3.49 1.04 0.61
C THR A 90 -2.88 0.52 -0.69
N ALA A 91 -2.22 1.39 -1.45
CA ALA A 91 -1.57 1.03 -2.70
C ALA A 91 -0.39 0.07 -2.47
N ILE A 92 0.43 0.31 -1.45
CA ILE A 92 1.52 -0.57 -1.03
C ILE A 92 1.00 -1.98 -0.73
N HIS A 93 -0.04 -2.09 0.11
CA HIS A 93 -0.61 -3.40 0.47
C HIS A 93 -1.20 -4.10 -0.75
N ARG A 94 -1.81 -3.36 -1.69
CA ARG A 94 -2.33 -3.93 -2.94
C ARG A 94 -1.22 -4.51 -3.82
N ALA A 95 -0.07 -3.85 -3.90
CA ALA A 95 1.10 -4.38 -4.62
C ALA A 95 1.60 -5.68 -3.99
N VAL A 96 1.68 -5.75 -2.66
CA VAL A 96 2.08 -6.97 -1.93
C VAL A 96 1.05 -8.10 -2.11
N ILE A 97 -0.25 -7.79 -2.08
CA ILE A 97 -1.28 -8.80 -2.35
C ILE A 97 -1.15 -9.32 -3.78
N SER A 98 -0.92 -8.43 -4.75
CA SER A 98 -0.79 -8.81 -6.15
C SER A 98 0.44 -9.69 -6.41
N SER A 99 1.53 -9.51 -5.63
CA SER A 99 2.69 -10.40 -5.74
C SER A 99 2.41 -11.79 -5.19
N VAL A 100 1.65 -11.90 -4.09
CA VAL A 100 1.15 -13.19 -3.60
C VAL A 100 0.19 -13.83 -4.62
N THR A 101 -0.69 -13.04 -5.24
CA THR A 101 -1.62 -13.54 -6.27
C THR A 101 -0.88 -14.08 -7.49
N LEU A 102 0.17 -13.38 -7.95
CA LEU A 102 1.03 -13.86 -9.02
C LEU A 102 1.68 -15.20 -8.66
N GLU A 103 2.14 -15.35 -7.43
CA GLU A 103 2.79 -16.58 -7.02
C GLU A 103 1.84 -17.78 -6.93
N MET A 104 0.58 -17.52 -6.58
CA MET A 104 -0.47 -18.54 -6.58
C MET A 104 -1.11 -18.77 -7.96
N ALA A 105 -0.76 -17.97 -8.97
CA ALA A 105 -1.41 -18.03 -10.28
C ALA A 105 -1.09 -19.32 -11.03
N SER A 106 -2.11 -19.92 -11.64
CA SER A 106 -1.92 -21.03 -12.58
C SER A 106 -1.14 -20.55 -13.81
N PRO A 107 -0.51 -21.45 -14.60
CA PRO A 107 0.20 -21.07 -15.82
C PRO A 107 -0.63 -20.24 -16.80
N SER A 108 -1.95 -20.51 -16.88
CA SER A 108 -2.89 -19.76 -17.73
C SER A 108 -3.29 -18.39 -17.16
N GLY A 109 -3.25 -18.20 -15.84
CA GLY A 109 -3.56 -16.93 -15.17
C GLY A 109 -2.35 -16.03 -14.93
N ARG A 110 -1.13 -16.56 -15.10
CA ARG A 110 0.12 -15.87 -14.74
C ARG A 110 0.29 -14.53 -15.44
N SER A 111 0.02 -14.45 -16.74
CA SER A 111 0.14 -13.19 -17.49
C SER A 111 -0.81 -12.10 -16.99
N GLY A 112 -2.03 -12.46 -16.57
CA GLY A 112 -2.97 -11.52 -15.97
C GLY A 112 -2.47 -11.01 -14.62
N ALA A 113 -2.00 -11.92 -13.76
CA ALA A 113 -1.46 -11.56 -12.46
C ALA A 113 -0.17 -10.72 -12.54
N GLU A 114 0.69 -10.95 -13.54
CA GLU A 114 1.85 -10.08 -13.81
C GLU A 114 1.43 -8.66 -14.19
N SER A 115 0.38 -8.52 -15.02
CA SER A 115 -0.16 -7.21 -15.38
C SER A 115 -0.79 -6.48 -14.19
N GLU A 116 -1.53 -7.19 -13.35
CA GLU A 116 -2.15 -6.63 -12.14
C GLU A 116 -1.10 -6.17 -11.12
N LEU A 117 -0.02 -6.95 -10.96
CA LEU A 117 1.09 -6.57 -10.10
C LEU A 117 1.84 -5.35 -10.63
N ARG A 118 2.13 -5.30 -11.94
CA ARG A 118 2.74 -4.10 -12.56
C ARG A 118 1.89 -2.86 -12.32
N GLN A 119 0.58 -2.94 -12.55
CA GLN A 119 -0.29 -1.80 -12.29
C GLN A 119 -0.30 -1.41 -10.80
N SER A 120 -0.38 -2.39 -9.91
CA SER A 120 -0.37 -2.11 -8.46
C SER A 120 0.95 -1.51 -7.97
N LEU A 121 2.08 -1.88 -8.59
CA LEU A 121 3.38 -1.26 -8.33
C LEU A 121 3.40 0.19 -8.81
N LEU A 122 2.89 0.49 -10.01
CA LEU A 122 2.78 1.86 -10.51
C LEU A 122 1.90 2.73 -9.59
N ASP A 123 0.73 2.21 -9.19
CA ASP A 123 -0.18 2.90 -8.27
C ASP A 123 0.50 3.18 -6.92
N ALA A 124 1.29 2.23 -6.41
CA ALA A 124 2.04 2.39 -5.16
C ALA A 124 3.13 3.46 -5.27
N LEU A 125 3.88 3.50 -6.38
CA LEU A 125 4.91 4.51 -6.62
C LEU A 125 4.30 5.91 -6.69
N GLU A 126 3.20 6.08 -7.43
CA GLU A 126 2.49 7.36 -7.53
C GLU A 126 1.93 7.80 -6.17
N ALA A 127 1.37 6.88 -5.39
CA ALA A 127 0.83 7.21 -4.07
C ALA A 127 1.93 7.59 -3.06
N ILE A 128 3.10 6.93 -3.12
CA ILE A 128 4.26 7.28 -2.27
C ILE A 128 4.79 8.68 -2.61
N ASP A 129 4.90 9.02 -3.90
CA ASP A 129 5.36 10.35 -4.30
C ASP A 129 4.41 11.47 -3.88
N ASN A 130 3.11 11.19 -3.90
CA ASN A 130 2.08 12.11 -3.40
C ASN A 130 1.99 12.14 -1.86
N THR A 131 2.74 11.30 -1.15
CA THR A 131 2.74 11.28 0.31
C THR A 131 3.50 12.49 0.87
N PRO A 132 2.87 13.29 1.74
CA PRO A 132 3.54 14.39 2.43
C PRO A 132 4.56 13.84 3.42
N GLY A 133 5.74 14.46 3.45
CA GLY A 133 6.84 13.98 4.27
C GLY A 133 8.20 14.36 3.68
N SER A 134 9.25 13.99 4.40
CA SER A 134 10.61 14.17 3.91
C SER A 134 10.92 13.20 2.78
N ARG A 135 11.98 13.48 2.03
CA ARG A 135 12.51 12.54 1.04
C ARG A 135 12.91 11.21 1.69
N ALA A 136 13.46 11.25 2.90
CA ALA A 136 13.87 10.05 3.64
C ALA A 136 12.67 9.15 3.97
N ASP A 137 11.52 9.74 4.33
CA ASP A 137 10.30 8.98 4.61
C ASP A 137 9.80 8.25 3.34
N ARG A 138 9.78 8.95 2.21
CA ARG A 138 9.41 8.36 0.91
C ARG A 138 10.39 7.26 0.49
N GLU A 139 11.70 7.47 0.64
CA GLU A 139 12.71 6.43 0.40
C GLU A 139 12.51 5.20 1.29
N GLY A 140 12.11 5.41 2.56
CA GLY A 140 11.73 4.33 3.48
C GLY A 140 10.51 3.54 3.01
N LEU A 141 9.46 4.23 2.53
CA LEU A 141 8.27 3.58 1.97
C LEU A 141 8.60 2.78 0.69
N LEU A 142 9.42 3.33 -0.19
CA LEU A 142 9.90 2.63 -1.40
C LEU A 142 10.69 1.38 -1.06
N ALA A 143 11.62 1.47 -0.09
CA ALA A 143 12.37 0.31 0.41
C ALA A 143 11.42 -0.75 0.98
N SER A 144 10.41 -0.33 1.75
CA SER A 144 9.42 -1.24 2.32
C SER A 144 8.63 -2.01 1.26
N VAL A 145 8.18 -1.33 0.18
CA VAL A 145 7.50 -1.99 -0.95
C VAL A 145 8.41 -3.03 -1.60
N ARG A 146 9.64 -2.64 -1.92
CA ARG A 146 10.63 -3.53 -2.55
C ARG A 146 10.82 -4.79 -1.72
N ASP A 147 11.10 -4.63 -0.43
CA ASP A 147 11.39 -5.73 0.47
C ASP A 147 10.18 -6.67 0.62
N GLN A 148 8.98 -6.11 0.81
CA GLN A 148 7.76 -6.91 0.99
C GLN A 148 7.35 -7.65 -0.28
N VAL A 149 7.44 -7.00 -1.44
CA VAL A 149 7.10 -7.62 -2.73
C VAL A 149 8.10 -8.73 -3.08
N ILE A 150 9.40 -8.51 -2.86
CA ILE A 150 10.45 -9.53 -3.06
C ILE A 150 10.25 -10.71 -2.10
N ALA A 151 9.97 -10.44 -0.82
CA ALA A 151 9.78 -11.48 0.19
C ALA A 151 8.51 -12.33 -0.03
N ALA A 152 7.53 -11.82 -0.76
CA ALA A 152 6.31 -12.54 -1.10
C ALA A 152 6.47 -13.57 -2.25
N SER A 153 7.61 -13.56 -2.96
CA SER A 153 7.88 -14.41 -4.11
C SER A 153 8.88 -15.53 -3.77
N SER A 154 8.70 -16.73 -4.35
CA SER A 154 9.78 -17.75 -4.31
C SER A 154 10.91 -17.44 -5.30
N ASP A 155 10.64 -16.68 -6.37
CA ASP A 155 11.63 -16.17 -7.32
C ASP A 155 11.91 -14.69 -7.05
N ALA A 156 12.88 -14.45 -6.17
CA ALA A 156 13.29 -13.11 -5.76
C ALA A 156 13.93 -12.31 -6.91
N ASP A 157 14.60 -12.96 -7.86
CA ASP A 157 15.33 -12.26 -8.93
C ASP A 157 14.41 -11.82 -10.06
N SER A 158 13.40 -12.62 -10.39
CA SER A 158 12.31 -12.18 -11.26
C SER A 158 11.55 -11.01 -10.63
N MET A 159 11.23 -11.09 -9.34
CA MET A 159 10.50 -10.03 -8.65
C MET A 159 11.29 -8.72 -8.57
N LYS A 160 12.61 -8.78 -8.29
CA LYS A 160 13.50 -7.61 -8.36
C LYS A 160 13.49 -6.95 -9.74
N ARG A 161 13.50 -7.75 -10.83
CA ARG A 161 13.45 -7.20 -12.20
C ARG A 161 12.14 -6.48 -12.45
N MET A 162 11.02 -7.09 -12.10
CA MET A 162 9.69 -6.48 -12.30
C MET A 162 9.50 -5.20 -11.49
N VAL A 163 10.01 -5.13 -10.26
CA VAL A 163 10.01 -3.90 -9.47
C VAL A 163 10.85 -2.81 -10.15
N ARG A 164 12.07 -3.14 -10.61
CA ARG A 164 12.92 -2.19 -11.36
C ARG A 164 12.28 -1.70 -12.66
N GLU A 165 11.65 -2.60 -13.42
CA GLU A 165 10.92 -2.25 -14.64
C GLU A 165 9.77 -1.28 -14.34
N SER A 166 9.02 -1.53 -13.26
CA SER A 166 7.90 -0.68 -12.84
C SER A 166 8.37 0.71 -12.39
N GLU A 167 9.49 0.78 -11.68
CA GLU A 167 10.13 2.06 -11.30
C GLU A 167 10.59 2.86 -12.52
N GLN A 168 11.23 2.21 -13.49
CA GLN A 168 11.65 2.85 -14.73
C GLN A 168 10.45 3.36 -15.54
N ALA A 169 9.39 2.56 -15.63
CA ALA A 169 8.16 2.94 -16.32
C ALA A 169 7.48 4.13 -15.63
N TYR A 170 7.44 4.14 -14.29
CA TYR A 170 6.92 5.27 -13.52
C TYR A 170 7.71 6.55 -13.76
N LEU A 171 9.04 6.49 -13.67
CA LEU A 171 9.91 7.65 -13.90
C LEU A 171 9.81 8.19 -15.33
N ALA A 172 9.69 7.30 -16.33
CA ALA A 172 9.47 7.70 -17.72
C ALA A 172 8.13 8.44 -17.89
N ALA A 173 7.06 7.91 -17.29
CA ALA A 173 5.74 8.54 -17.34
C ALA A 173 5.71 9.89 -16.61
N ASP A 174 6.41 10.03 -15.48
CA ASP A 174 6.52 11.30 -14.76
C ASP A 174 7.32 12.36 -15.53
N LEU A 175 8.39 11.93 -16.20
CA LEU A 175 9.18 12.76 -17.10
C LEU A 175 8.31 13.27 -18.27
N ASP A 176 7.54 12.38 -18.91
CA ASP A 176 6.62 12.75 -19.99
C ASP A 176 5.52 13.71 -19.51
N LYS A 177 4.91 13.44 -18.34
CA LYS A 177 3.95 14.36 -17.69
C LYS A 177 4.57 15.73 -17.46
N THR A 178 5.82 15.78 -17.01
CA THR A 178 6.55 17.02 -16.75
C THR A 178 6.82 17.79 -18.03
N PHE A 179 7.34 17.14 -19.07
CA PHE A 179 7.59 17.78 -20.37
C PHE A 179 6.30 18.26 -21.05
N ALA A 180 5.20 17.50 -20.93
CA ALA A 180 3.90 17.90 -21.46
C ALA A 180 3.39 19.23 -20.86
N ARG A 181 3.66 19.50 -19.58
CA ARG A 181 3.33 20.78 -18.93
C ARG A 181 4.09 21.96 -19.52
N TYR A 182 5.31 21.75 -20.00
CA TYR A 182 6.10 22.78 -20.67
C TYR A 182 5.77 22.93 -22.16
N ALA A 183 5.33 21.86 -22.81
CA ALA A 183 4.96 21.87 -24.22
C ALA A 183 3.59 22.54 -24.49
N ASN A 184 2.65 22.47 -23.54
CA ASN A 184 1.34 23.10 -23.62
C ASN A 184 1.09 24.07 -22.45
N PRO A 185 1.67 25.28 -22.47
CA PRO A 185 1.40 26.28 -21.45
C PRO A 185 -0.04 26.79 -21.59
N SER A 186 -0.98 26.24 -20.81
CA SER A 186 -2.28 26.87 -20.58
C SER A 186 -2.11 28.05 -19.62
N LEU A 187 -1.47 29.12 -20.09
CA LEU A 187 -1.55 30.42 -19.42
C LEU A 187 -2.78 31.15 -19.97
N PRO A 188 -3.86 31.37 -19.19
CA PRO A 188 -4.74 32.48 -19.49
C PRO A 188 -3.87 33.74 -19.34
N ARG A 189 -3.61 34.39 -20.47
CA ARG A 189 -2.96 35.71 -20.52
C ARG A 189 -3.80 36.62 -19.63
N SER A 190 -3.27 37.05 -18.50
CA SER A 190 -3.90 38.09 -17.70
C SER A 190 -4.09 39.30 -18.62
N GLU A 191 -5.33 39.59 -19.01
CA GLU A 191 -5.70 40.89 -19.58
C GLU A 191 -5.55 41.93 -18.47
N SER A 192 -4.31 42.31 -18.18
CA SER A 192 -4.03 43.45 -17.33
C SER A 192 -4.13 44.70 -18.21
N SER A 193 -5.31 45.33 -18.14
CA SER A 193 -5.46 46.78 -18.05
C SER A 193 -4.60 47.60 -19.00
N ASN A 194 -5.16 47.96 -20.15
CA ASN A 194 -4.82 49.25 -20.78
C ASN A 194 -6.06 49.87 -21.40
N ASP A 195 -7.07 50.06 -20.55
CA ASP A 195 -8.06 51.11 -20.74
C ASP A 195 -7.48 52.36 -20.06
N TYR A 196 -6.64 53.09 -20.81
CA TYR A 196 -6.26 54.45 -20.46
C TYR A 196 -6.63 55.35 -21.63
N SER A 197 -7.60 56.21 -21.33
CA SER A 197 -8.14 57.25 -22.17
C SER A 197 -7.06 58.20 -22.69
N MET A 198 -7.16 58.53 -23.98
CA MET A 198 -7.03 59.87 -24.57
C MET A 198 -7.52 59.82 -26.02
#